data_AF-A0A970H246-F1
#
_entry.id   AF-A0A970H246-F1
#
_cell.length_a   1.000
_cell.length_b   1.000
_cell.length_c   1.000
_cell.angle_alpha   90.00
_cell.angle_beta   90.00
_cell.angle_gamma   90.00
#
_symmetry.space_group_name_H-M   'P 1'
#
loop_
_entity.id
_entity.type
_entity.pdbx_description
1 polymer ?
#
loop_
_entity_poly.entity_id
_entity_poly.type
_entity_poly.pdbx_seq_one_letter_code
_entity_poly.pdbx_strand_id
1 'polypeptide(L)' 'MKSEWKTTSNYIGKTIYSVFRIKNVNEVVHTGNVEYYDKDLWFDTREEAEALAQKLNGGMKHV' A
#
# COMPACT_ATOMS: atom_id res chain seq x y z
N MET A 1 10.11 11.83 6.29
CA MET A 1 10.31 11.16 4.99
C MET A 1 9.21 10.12 4.83
N LYS A 2 8.57 10.06 3.67
CA LYS A 2 7.53 9.05 3.39
C LYS A 2 8.18 7.73 3.01
N SER A 3 7.58 6.60 3.38
CA SER A 3 8.03 5.30 2.88
C SER A 3 7.66 5.11 1.42
N GLU A 4 8.24 4.08 0.81
CA GLU A 4 7.69 3.46 -0.39
C GLU A 4 6.23 3.04 -0.19
N TRP A 5 5.48 3.03 -1.28
CA TRP A 5 4.17 2.39 -1.35
C TRP A 5 4.32 0.88 -1.20
N LYS A 6 3.44 0.29 -0.38
CA LYS A 6 3.40 -1.14 -0.05
C LYS A 6 1.97 -1.65 -0.14
N THR A 7 1.85 -2.95 -0.36
CA THR A 7 0.56 -3.65 -0.32
C THR A 7 0.16 -3.97 1.12
N THR A 8 -1.12 -3.84 1.43
CA THR A 8 -1.74 -4.35 2.66
C THR A 8 -2.95 -5.21 2.29
N SER A 9 -3.35 -6.10 3.20
CA SER A 9 -4.54 -6.93 3.05
C SER A 9 -5.45 -6.82 4.26
N ASN A 10 -6.74 -6.93 4.03
CA ASN A 10 -7.78 -7.09 5.05
C ASN A 10 -8.65 -8.28 4.69
N TYR A 11 -9.21 -8.96 5.68
CA TYR A 11 -10.18 -10.02 5.47
C TYR A 11 -11.59 -9.53 5.81
N ILE A 12 -12.44 -9.38 4.79
CA ILE A 12 -13.84 -8.94 4.92
C ILE A 12 -14.72 -9.88 4.10
N GLY A 13 -14.99 -11.09 4.60
CA GLY A 13 -15.68 -12.16 3.85
C GLY A 13 -14.85 -12.77 2.70
N LYS A 14 -13.90 -12.01 2.16
CA LYS A 14 -12.80 -12.42 1.28
C LYS A 14 -11.56 -11.58 1.63
N THR A 15 -10.38 -12.05 1.23
CA THR A 15 -9.17 -11.23 1.31
C THR A 15 -9.25 -10.15 0.24
N ILE A 16 -9.13 -8.89 0.67
CA ILE A 16 -9.04 -7.72 -0.21
C ILE A 16 -7.70 -7.03 0.02
N TYR A 17 -7.18 -6.39 -1.01
CA TYR A 17 -5.87 -5.74 -0.98
C TYR A 17 -6.00 -4.25 -1.26
N SER A 18 -5.08 -3.46 -0.73
CA SER A 18 -4.96 -2.02 -1.02
C SER A 18 -3.50 -1.60 -0.93
N VAL A 19 -3.23 -0.34 -1.24
CA VAL A 19 -1.89 0.24 -1.28
C VAL A 19 -1.78 1.37 -0.27
N PHE A 20 -0.75 1.32 0.57
CA PHE A 20 -0.50 2.30 1.62
C PHE A 20 0.98 2.68 1.69
N ARG A 21 1.28 3.79 2.36
CA ARG A 21 2.63 4.14 2.81
C ARG A 21 2.61 4.80 4.18
N ILE A 22 3.76 4.82 4.83
CA ILE A 22 3.98 5.52 6.10
C ILE A 22 4.32 6.97 5.77
N LYS A 23 3.64 7.94 6.42
CA LYS A 23 3.84 9.38 6.18
C LYS A 23 5.19 9.87 6.73
N ASN A 24 5.57 9.39 7.90
CA ASN A 24 6.85 9.65 8.52
C ASN A 24 7.48 8.36 9.08
N VAL A 25 8.53 7.87 8.41
CA VAL A 25 9.26 6.65 8.81
C VAL A 25 10.02 6.79 10.13
N ASN A 26 10.18 8.01 10.65
CA ASN A 26 10.85 8.27 11.92
C ASN A 26 9.88 8.35 13.11
N GLU A 27 8.58 8.18 12.87
CA GLU A 27 7.55 8.17 13.90
C GLU A 27 6.95 6.77 14.04
N VAL A 28 6.31 6.51 15.18
CA VAL A 28 5.63 5.24 15.40
C VAL A 28 4.49 5.06 14.39
N VAL A 29 4.24 3.82 13.98
CA VAL A 29 3.19 3.51 13.01
C VAL A 29 1.85 3.44 13.75
N HIS A 30 0.97 4.40 13.44
CA HIS A 30 -0.42 4.44 13.87
C HIS A 30 -1.30 4.92 12.71
N THR A 31 -2.63 4.85 12.85
CA THR A 31 -3.59 5.21 11.78
C THR A 31 -3.37 6.63 11.24
N GLY A 32 -3.04 7.60 12.11
CA GLY A 32 -2.64 8.95 11.70
C GLY A 32 -1.35 9.05 10.86
N ASN A 33 -0.40 8.13 11.03
CA ASN A 33 0.88 8.07 10.31
C ASN A 33 0.85 7.12 9.08
N VAL A 34 -0.32 6.64 8.70
CA VAL A 34 -0.55 5.84 7.49
C VAL A 34 -1.36 6.65 6.49
N GLU A 35 -1.00 6.59 5.20
CA GLU A 35 -1.84 7.05 4.10
C GLU A 35 -2.08 5.92 3.10
N TYR A 36 -3.33 5.76 2.67
CA TYR A 36 -3.71 4.88 1.57
C TYR A 36 -3.63 5.66 0.27
N TYR A 37 -3.30 4.99 -0.84
CA TYR A 37 -3.27 5.60 -2.16
C TYR A 37 -4.67 6.12 -2.54
N ASP A 38 -5.67 5.28 -2.33
CA ASP A 38 -7.09 5.57 -2.47
C ASP A 38 -7.84 4.75 -1.42
N LYS A 39 -8.77 5.39 -0.70
CA LYS A 39 -9.51 4.77 0.42
C LYS A 39 -10.63 3.86 -0.06
N ASP A 40 -11.10 4.05 -1.30
CA ASP A 40 -12.21 3.32 -1.88
C ASP A 40 -11.73 2.29 -2.91
N LEU A 41 -10.44 2.29 -3.25
CA LEU A 41 -9.82 1.31 -4.13
C LEU A 41 -9.37 0.06 -3.36
N TRP A 42 -10.06 -1.04 -3.66
CA TRP A 42 -9.74 -2.37 -3.17
C TRP A 42 -9.53 -3.32 -4.35
N PHE A 43 -8.54 -4.20 -4.24
CA PHE A 43 -8.23 -5.22 -5.23
C PHE A 43 -8.63 -6.60 -4.72
N ASP A 44 -9.06 -7.45 -5.63
CA ASP A 44 -9.39 -8.85 -5.33
C ASP A 44 -8.13 -9.74 -5.32
N THR A 45 -7.06 -9.28 -5.97
CA THR A 45 -5.78 -10.00 -6.02
C THR A 45 -4.64 -9.16 -5.42
N ARG A 46 -3.61 -9.85 -4.93
CA ARG A 46 -2.43 -9.20 -4.36
C ARG A 46 -1.59 -8.55 -5.44
N GLU A 47 -1.53 -9.20 -6.59
CA GLU A 47 -0.74 -8.84 -7.76
C GLU A 47 -1.13 -7.48 -8.32
N GLU A 48 -2.43 -7.17 -8.37
CA GLU A 48 -2.92 -5.85 -8.82
C GLU A 48 -2.47 -4.72 -7.87
N ALA A 49 -2.57 -4.95 -6.55
CA ALA A 49 -2.13 -3.98 -5.56
C ALA A 49 -0.60 -3.80 -5.59
N GLU A 50 0.16 -4.88 -5.77
CA GLU A 50 1.61 -4.82 -5.91
C GLU A 50 2.05 -4.11 -7.19
N ALA A 51 1.37 -4.34 -8.31
CA ALA A 51 1.63 -3.63 -9.57
C ALA A 51 1.40 -2.12 -9.43
N LEU A 52 0.33 -1.72 -8.74
CA LEU A 52 0.09 -0.31 -8.43
C LEU A 52 1.18 0.26 -7.50
N ALA A 53 1.53 -0.43 -6.42
CA ALA A 53 2.59 0.03 -5.52
C ALA A 53 3.93 0.22 -6.25
N GLN A 54 4.32 -0.73 -7.11
CA GLN A 54 5.52 -0.63 -7.94
C GLN A 54 5.47 0.56 -8.90
N LYS A 55 4.34 0.78 -9.57
CA LYS A 55 4.13 1.94 -10.45
C LYS A 55 4.28 3.25 -9.69
N LEU A 56 3.71 3.34 -8.49
CA LEU A 56 3.79 4.54 -7.66
C LEU A 56 5.19 4.82 -7.09
N ASN A 57 6.01 3.77 -6.96
CA ASN A 57 7.41 3.89 -6.55
C ASN A 57 8.35 4.19 -7.73
N GLY A 58 7.83 4.48 -8.94
CA GLY A 58 8.63 4.83 -10.10
C GLY A 58 9.05 3.66 -11.00
N GLY A 59 8.46 2.47 -10.81
CA GLY A 59 8.49 1.37 -11.76
C GLY A 59 9.88 0.89 -12.19
N MET A 60 10.56 0.10 -11.34
CA MET A 60 11.40 -1.05 -11.69
C MET A 60 11.99 -1.64 -10.40
N LYS A 61 11.44 -2.79 -9.93
CA LYS A 61 12.27 -3.74 -9.16
C LYS A 61 12.99 -4.59 -10.20
N HIS A 62 14.25 -4.25 -10.51
CA HIS A 62 15.11 -5.25 -11.14
C HIS A 62 15.22 -6.42 -10.16
N VAL A 63 14.69 -7.57 -10.58
CA VAL A 63 14.94 -8.87 -9.99
C VAL A 63 16.42 -9.23 -10.08
#